data_AF-A0A1Y3WJM4-F1
#
_entry.id   AF-A0A1Y3WJM4-F1
#
_cell.length_a   1.000
_cell.length_b   1.000
_cell.length_c   1.000
_cell.angle_alpha   90.00
_cell.angle_beta   90.00
_cell.angle_gamma   90.00
#
_symmetry.space_group_name_H-M   'P 1'
#
loop_
_entity.id
_entity.type
_entity.pdbx_description
1 polymer ?
#
loop_
_entity_poly.entity_id
_entity_poly.type
_entity_poly.pdbx_seq_one_letter_code
_entity_poly.pdbx_strand_id
1 'polypeptide(L)'
;MKLEIAYIKDSGNLEKERTVFKVTQPTNLGLYLVSQSVETSSTTFSSNIKNIYWLPDQELKIGDLVVLYTKKGEKRSTINKDGSTTYFYYWGLDKPLTSTEKSCVVLLETSWRVKGISSADNKTEK
;
A
#
# COMPACT_ATOMS: atom_id res chain seq x y z
N MET A 1 3.73 -4.75 -13.67
CA MET A 1 3.10 -3.76 -12.79
C MET A 1 3.45 -2.37 -13.26
N LYS A 2 2.51 -1.43 -13.19
CA LYS A 2 2.67 -0.03 -13.61
C LYS A 2 3.10 0.92 -12.48
N LEU A 3 3.18 0.38 -11.27
CA LEU A 3 3.66 1.00 -10.05
C LEU A 3 4.79 0.11 -9.50
N GLU A 4 5.90 0.71 -9.09
CA GLU A 4 7.06 0.00 -8.53
C GLU A 4 7.42 0.55 -7.15
N ILE A 5 7.89 -0.32 -6.24
CA ILE A 5 8.54 0.14 -5.01
C ILE A 5 9.93 0.67 -5.41
N ALA A 6 10.14 1.97 -5.26
CA ALA A 6 11.43 2.58 -5.54
C ALA A 6 12.41 2.35 -4.39
N TYR A 7 11.97 2.61 -3.16
CA TYR A 7 12.74 2.38 -1.94
C TYR A 7 11.86 2.57 -0.68
N ILE A 8 12.35 2.06 0.44
CA ILE A 8 11.85 2.38 1.79
C ILE A 8 12.85 3.32 2.44
N LYS A 9 12.39 4.45 2.97
CA LYS A 9 13.25 5.47 3.59
C LYS A 9 12.94 5.63 5.07
N ASP A 10 13.97 5.87 5.86
CA ASP A 10 13.89 6.06 7.32
C ASP A 10 13.29 4.85 8.06
N SER A 11 13.62 3.64 7.59
CA SER A 11 13.25 2.35 8.18
C SER A 11 13.51 2.29 9.69
N GLY A 12 12.54 1.82 10.48
CA GLY A 12 12.60 1.76 11.94
C GLY A 12 12.28 3.06 12.67
N ASN A 13 12.10 4.18 11.96
CA ASN A 13 11.71 5.45 12.55
C ASN A 13 10.26 5.80 12.20
N LEU A 14 9.31 5.50 13.09
CA LEU A 14 7.87 5.66 12.83
C LEU A 14 7.50 7.06 12.30
N GLU A 15 8.16 8.11 12.80
CA GLU A 15 7.83 9.48 12.44
C GLU A 15 8.17 9.83 10.99
N LYS A 16 9.11 9.10 10.39
CA LYS A 16 9.68 9.39 9.06
C LYS A 16 9.57 8.22 8.08
N GLU A 17 9.38 7.00 8.57
CA GLU A 17 9.35 5.78 7.78
C GLU A 17 8.28 5.87 6.70
N ARG A 18 8.70 5.62 5.46
CA ARG A 18 7.81 5.66 4.30
C ARG A 18 8.30 4.75 3.19
N THR A 19 7.35 4.19 2.47
CA THR A 19 7.59 3.51 1.19
C THR A 19 7.33 4.51 0.07
N VAL A 20 8.28 4.62 -0.85
CA VAL A 20 8.15 5.48 -2.03
C VAL A 20 7.95 4.61 -3.26
N PHE A 21 6.92 4.94 -4.03
CA PHE A 21 6.59 4.28 -5.27
C PHE A 21 6.77 5.21 -6.46
N LYS A 22 7.21 4.65 -7.58
CA LYS A 22 7.30 5.35 -8.86
C LYS A 22 6.26 4.80 -9.83
N VAL A 23 5.69 5.71 -10.60
CA VAL A 23 4.73 5.37 -11.66
C VAL A 23 5.48 5.19 -12.97
N THR A 24 5.52 3.96 -13.48
CA THR A 24 6.24 3.61 -14.72
C THR A 24 5.33 3.69 -15.95
N GLN A 25 4.01 3.58 -15.77
CA GLN A 25 2.99 3.77 -16.81
C GLN A 25 1.70 4.33 -16.20
N PRO A 26 0.84 5.03 -16.96
CA PRO A 26 -0.44 5.53 -16.44
C PRO A 26 -1.32 4.39 -15.89
N THR A 27 -1.85 4.61 -14.69
CA THR A 27 -2.62 3.60 -13.95
C THR A 27 -3.51 4.25 -12.89
N ASN A 28 -4.42 3.47 -12.32
CA ASN A 28 -5.18 3.87 -11.14
C ASN A 28 -4.57 3.21 -9.89
N LEU A 29 -4.24 4.02 -8.89
CA LEU A 29 -3.63 3.60 -7.64
C LEU A 29 -4.51 2.61 -6.84
N GLY A 30 -5.83 2.70 -6.98
CA GLY A 30 -6.80 1.83 -6.31
C GLY A 30 -6.73 0.36 -6.73
N LEU A 31 -5.99 0.04 -7.80
CA LEU A 31 -5.73 -1.33 -8.23
C LEU A 31 -4.68 -2.05 -7.36
N TYR A 32 -4.01 -1.34 -6.46
CA TYR A 32 -2.87 -1.85 -5.71
C TYR A 32 -3.15 -2.00 -4.20
N LEU A 33 -2.68 -3.11 -3.63
CA LEU A 33 -2.57 -3.33 -2.20
C LEU A 33 -1.10 -3.28 -1.78
N VAL A 34 -0.84 -2.73 -0.59
CA VAL A 34 0.47 -2.79 0.05
C VAL A 34 0.34 -3.61 1.33
N SER A 35 1.34 -4.44 1.62
CA SER A 35 1.36 -5.23 2.84
C SER A 35 2.75 -5.33 3.44
N GLN A 36 2.82 -5.54 4.74
CA GLN A 36 4.01 -6.02 5.41
C GLN A 36 4.11 -7.55 5.27
N SER A 37 5.31 -8.07 5.08
CA SER A 37 5.63 -9.49 5.24
C SER A 37 7.06 -9.65 5.76
N VAL A 38 7.58 -10.88 5.71
CA VAL A 38 8.96 -11.24 6.04
C VAL A 38 9.61 -11.85 4.81
N GLU A 39 10.77 -11.34 4.42
CA GLU A 39 11.57 -11.91 3.34
C GLU A 39 12.11 -13.29 3.73
N THR A 40 11.89 -14.28 2.87
CA THR A 40 12.39 -15.65 3.04
C THR A 40 13.62 -15.94 2.18
N SER A 41 13.76 -15.22 1.06
CA SER A 41 14.95 -15.16 0.20
C SER A 41 14.93 -13.86 -0.61
N SER A 42 15.98 -13.58 -1.38
CA SER A 42 16.12 -12.36 -2.20
C SER A 42 14.95 -12.04 -3.14
N THR A 43 14.09 -13.01 -3.45
CA THR A 43 12.93 -12.85 -4.33
C THR A 43 11.63 -13.41 -3.76
N THR A 44 11.65 -13.95 -2.55
CA THR A 44 10.49 -14.60 -1.94
C THR A 44 10.18 -14.02 -0.58
N PHE A 45 8.89 -14.01 -0.25
CA PHE A 45 8.40 -13.56 1.04
C PHE A 45 7.52 -14.65 1.65
N SER A 46 7.38 -14.59 2.97
CA SER A 46 6.51 -15.46 3.73
C SER A 46 5.05 -15.26 3.34
N SER A 47 4.26 -16.32 3.33
CA SER A 47 2.80 -16.25 3.20
C SER A 47 2.12 -15.50 4.34
N ASN A 48 2.85 -15.14 5.40
CA ASN A 48 2.36 -14.33 6.51
C ASN A 48 2.28 -12.84 6.13
N ILE A 49 1.20 -12.48 5.47
CA ILE A 49 0.87 -11.12 5.02
C ILE A 49 0.15 -10.38 6.16
N LYS A 50 0.68 -9.22 6.58
CA LYS A 50 0.17 -8.42 7.71
C LYS A 50 0.01 -6.96 7.32
N ASN A 51 -0.82 -6.24 8.09
CA ASN A 51 -1.02 -4.80 7.92
C ASN A 51 -1.41 -4.45 6.48
N ILE A 52 -2.34 -5.18 5.87
CA ILE A 52 -2.74 -4.92 4.49
C ILE A 52 -3.38 -3.52 4.40
N TYR A 53 -2.95 -2.73 3.42
CA TYR A 53 -3.49 -1.42 3.11
C TYR A 53 -3.94 -1.37 1.66
N TRP A 54 -5.21 -1.04 1.47
CA TRP A 54 -5.77 -0.78 0.15
C TRP A 54 -5.53 0.68 -0.21
N LEU A 55 -4.73 0.91 -1.25
CA LEU A 55 -4.45 2.27 -1.69
C LEU A 55 -5.72 2.89 -2.28
N PRO A 56 -5.99 4.19 -2.04
CA PRO A 56 -7.21 4.82 -2.54
C PRO A 56 -7.16 5.02 -4.06
N ASP A 57 -8.35 5.14 -4.67
CA ASP A 57 -8.49 5.48 -6.08
C ASP A 57 -7.83 6.83 -6.39
N GLN A 58 -6.90 6.81 -7.34
CA GLN A 58 -6.19 7.99 -7.82
C GLN A 58 -5.63 7.70 -9.19
N GLU A 59 -6.00 8.50 -10.18
CA GLU A 59 -5.37 8.45 -11.50
C GLU A 59 -3.94 8.99 -11.41
N LEU A 60 -2.99 8.22 -11.93
CA LEU A 60 -1.56 8.51 -11.90
C LEU A 60 -1.00 8.58 -13.31
N LYS A 61 -0.08 9.51 -13.53
CA LYS A 61 0.71 9.61 -14.78
C LYS A 61 2.18 9.30 -14.53
N ILE A 62 2.92 9.01 -15.60
CA ILE A 62 4.37 8.82 -15.54
C ILE A 62 5.02 10.07 -14.92
N GLY A 63 5.95 9.85 -13.98
CA GLY A 63 6.64 10.91 -13.24
C GLY A 63 5.98 11.27 -11.91
N ASP A 64 4.70 10.93 -11.70
CA ASP A 64 4.09 11.05 -10.37
C ASP A 64 4.80 10.14 -9.36
N LEU A 65 4.76 10.56 -8.09
CA LEU A 65 5.28 9.80 -6.97
C LEU A 65 4.17 9.51 -5.97
N VAL A 66 4.18 8.30 -5.42
CA VAL A 66 3.32 7.94 -4.28
C VAL A 66 4.21 7.70 -3.09
N VAL A 67 3.92 8.39 -1.98
CA VAL A 67 4.64 8.28 -0.72
C VAL A 67 3.67 7.77 0.34
N LEU A 68 3.89 6.55 0.81
CA LEU A 68 3.10 5.94 1.89
C LEU A 68 3.91 5.99 3.18
N TYR A 69 3.56 6.90 4.07
CA TYR A 69 4.09 6.92 5.43
C TYR A 69 3.51 5.77 6.24
N THR A 70 4.32 5.14 7.09
CA THR A 70 3.86 4.05 7.97
C THR A 70 2.86 4.53 9.02
N LYS A 71 3.06 5.74 9.56
CA LYS A 71 2.25 6.31 10.63
C LYS A 71 0.85 6.77 10.19
N LYS A 72 0.06 7.20 11.17
CA LYS A 72 -1.20 7.94 10.99
C LYS A 72 -0.96 9.34 10.40
N GLY A 73 -1.93 9.82 9.64
CA GLY A 73 -1.93 11.17 9.07
C GLY A 73 -3.03 11.36 8.04
N GLU A 74 -3.06 12.55 7.45
CA GLU A 74 -4.08 12.94 6.48
C GLU A 74 -3.49 13.02 5.08
N LYS A 75 -4.22 12.47 4.09
CA LYS A 75 -3.78 12.49 2.69
C LYS A 75 -3.56 13.93 2.22
N ARG A 76 -2.52 14.12 1.42
CA ARG A 76 -2.23 15.41 0.77
C ARG A 76 -1.45 15.19 -0.51
N SER A 77 -1.32 16.23 -1.32
CA SER A 77 -0.53 16.19 -2.55
C SER A 77 0.25 17.48 -2.76
N THR A 78 1.28 17.42 -3.60
CA THR A 78 2.06 18.58 -4.00
C THR A 78 2.43 18.46 -5.47
N ILE A 79 2.19 19.53 -6.23
CA ILE A 79 2.63 19.63 -7.62
C ILE A 79 4.12 20.00 -7.62
N ASN A 80 4.91 19.21 -8.33
CA ASN A 80 6.34 19.39 -8.48
C ASN A 80 6.64 20.43 -9.57
N LYS A 81 7.87 20.96 -9.59
CA LYS A 81 8.29 21.99 -10.56
C LYS A 81 8.19 21.54 -12.03
N ASP A 82 8.28 20.24 -12.28
CA ASP A 82 8.16 19.63 -13.61
C ASP A 82 6.71 19.29 -14.00
N GLY A 83 5.73 19.65 -13.16
CA GLY A 83 4.31 19.38 -13.39
C GLY A 83 3.85 17.97 -13.02
N SER A 84 4.73 17.09 -12.51
CA SER A 84 4.34 15.84 -11.85
C SER A 84 3.72 16.11 -10.48
N THR A 85 3.02 15.13 -9.90
CA THR A 85 2.41 15.24 -8.56
C THR A 85 3.01 14.20 -7.62
N THR A 86 3.36 14.64 -6.41
CA THR A 86 3.66 13.74 -5.30
C THR A 86 2.41 13.60 -4.43
N TYR A 87 1.90 12.37 -4.30
CA TYR A 87 0.78 12.03 -3.43
C TYR A 87 1.31 11.43 -2.13
N PHE A 88 0.83 11.95 -1.00
CA PHE A 88 1.19 11.49 0.34
C PHE A 88 0.00 10.79 0.98
N TYR A 89 0.21 9.54 1.35
CA TYR A 89 -0.74 8.68 2.06
C TYR A 89 -0.12 8.17 3.36
N TYR A 90 -0.97 7.62 4.21
CA TYR A 90 -0.64 7.23 5.57
C TYR A 90 -1.26 5.86 5.87
N TRP A 91 -0.42 4.88 6.17
CA TRP A 91 -0.81 3.50 6.43
C TRP A 91 -1.56 3.37 7.77
N GLY A 92 -1.33 4.30 8.70
CA GLY A 92 -2.09 4.36 9.95
C GLY A 92 -1.59 3.41 11.03
N LEU A 93 -0.37 2.88 10.91
CA LEU A 93 0.21 1.99 11.91
C LEU A 93 0.79 2.78 13.09
N ASP A 94 0.79 2.13 14.26
CA ASP A 94 1.34 2.68 15.51
C ASP A 94 2.79 2.24 15.78
N LYS A 95 3.38 1.49 14.85
CA LYS A 95 4.76 0.98 14.92
C LYS A 95 5.41 0.99 13.54
N PRO A 96 6.75 1.20 13.46
CA PRO A 96 7.48 1.00 12.21
C PRO A 96 7.29 -0.43 11.68
N LEU A 97 7.41 -0.60 10.38
CA LEU A 97 7.38 -1.92 9.72
C LEU A 97 8.58 -2.76 10.15
N THR A 98 9.72 -2.12 10.36
CA THR A 98 10.99 -2.77 10.67
C THR A 98 11.07 -3.09 12.15
N SER A 99 10.48 -4.22 12.54
CA SER A 99 10.63 -4.78 13.89
C SER A 99 11.57 -5.99 13.95
N THR A 100 12.03 -6.49 12.80
CA THR A 100 12.95 -7.64 12.65
C THR A 100 13.85 -7.46 11.42
N GLU A 101 14.99 -8.16 11.36
CA GLU A 101 16.01 -8.04 10.28
C GLU A 101 15.50 -8.33 8.86
N LYS A 102 14.34 -8.98 8.71
CA LYS A 102 13.80 -9.41 7.40
C LYS A 102 12.40 -8.87 7.09
N SER A 103 11.94 -7.86 7.82
CA SER A 103 10.64 -7.24 7.50
C SER A 103 10.69 -6.58 6.12
N CYS A 104 9.69 -6.83 5.28
CA CYS A 104 9.62 -6.31 3.92
C CYS A 104 8.24 -5.74 3.60
N VAL A 105 8.19 -4.91 2.54
CA VAL A 105 6.95 -4.40 1.95
C VAL A 105 6.67 -5.14 0.65
N VAL A 106 5.44 -5.63 0.53
CA VAL A 106 4.94 -6.33 -0.65
C VAL A 106 3.92 -5.43 -1.34
N LEU A 107 4.10 -5.22 -2.64
CA LEU A 107 3.14 -4.54 -3.51
C LEU A 107 2.41 -5.59 -4.35
N LEU A 108 1.08 -5.56 -4.32
CA LEU A 108 0.21 -6.47 -5.05
C LEU A 108 -0.63 -5.65 -6.04
N GLU A 109 -0.63 -6.04 -7.31
CA GLU A 109 -1.56 -5.53 -8.32
C GLU A 109 -2.74 -6.49 -8.37
N THR A 110 -3.96 -5.96 -8.25
CA THR A 110 -5.13 -6.79 -7.95
C THR A 110 -6.23 -6.64 -9.00
N SER A 111 -7.05 -7.66 -9.06
CA SER A 111 -8.41 -7.60 -9.59
C SER A 111 -9.30 -8.30 -8.57
N TRP A 112 -10.47 -7.75 -8.28
CA TRP A 112 -11.32 -8.25 -7.21
C TRP A 112 -12.76 -8.43 -7.68
N ARG A 113 -13.48 -9.30 -6.96
CA ARG A 113 -14.93 -9.46 -7.05
C ARG A 113 -15.47 -9.51 -5.63
N VAL A 114 -16.67 -8.97 -5.43
CA VAL A 114 -17.39 -9.05 -4.15
C VAL A 114 -18.62 -9.94 -4.33
N LYS A 115 -18.90 -10.79 -3.34
CA LYS A 115 -20.16 -11.52 -3.23
C LYS A 115 -20.72 -11.25 -1.84
N GLY A 116 -21.93 -10.68 -1.79
CA GLY A 116 -22.62 -10.44 -0.53
C GLY A 116 -22.95 -11.75 0.18
N ILE A 117 -22.83 -11.77 1.50
CA ILE A 117 -23.32 -12.88 2.32
C ILE A 117 -24.82 -12.64 2.52
N SER A 118 -25.66 -13.53 2.00
CA SER A 118 -27.08 -13.56 2.35
C SER A 118 -27.24 -14.21 3.73
N SER A 119 -27.85 -13.51 4.68
CA SER A 119 -28.35 -14.14 5.91
C SER A 119 -29.40 -15.18 5.51
N ALA A 120 -29.33 -16.40 6.05
CA ALA A 120 -30.40 -17.37 5.85
C ALA A 120 -31.68 -16.83 6.51
N ASP A 121 -32.77 -16.75 5.75
CA ASP A 121 -34.10 -16.49 6.30
C ASP A 121 -34.39 -17.54 7.39
N ASN A 122 -34.54 -17.10 8.63
CA ASN A 122 -35.11 -17.91 9.71
C ASN A 122 -36.57 -18.20 9.33
N LYS A 123 -36.80 -19.25 8.53
CA LYS A 123 -38.13 -19.84 8.38
C LYS A 123 -38.52 -20.42 9.72
N THR A 124 -39.30 -19.65 10.47
CA THR A 124 -40.06 -20.12 11.62
C THR A 124 -41.11 -21.08 11.06
N GLU A 125 -40.85 -22.38 11.16
CA GLU A 125 -41.90 -23.39 10.98
C GLU A 125 -42.88 -23.27 12.15
N LYS A 126 -44.16 -23.13 11.81
CA LYS A 126 -45.32 -23.18 12.72
C LYS A 126 -45.86 -24.60 12.76
#